data_AF-A0A7J3CJR3-F1
#
_entry.id   AF-A0A7J3CJR3-F1
#
_cell.length_a   1.000
_cell.length_b   1.000
_cell.length_c   1.000
_cell.angle_alpha   90.00
_cell.angle_beta   90.00
_cell.angle_gamma   90.00
#
_symmetry.space_group_name_H-M   'P 1'
#
loop_
_entity.id
_entity.type
_entity.pdbx_description
1 polymer ?
#
loop_
_entity_poly.entity_id
_entity_poly.type
_entity_poly.pdbx_seq_one_letter_code
_entity_poly.pdbx_strand_id
1 'polypeptide(L)'
;TNSKCDGKNHCDACELFGCTGWGRKFRLEVEFNTTIPEAWIGTREKQNNKYLKRNVSGLMADGTIVLKFTPLKEITSNEWISLNKTLEIIENCGALGAKISQGNGVIEIVENNLPHKDEKIKEFGNSNDNKLPNLKKFFFCKFHVEFKEDISDLIKKKVFWTHSLDHTDFQDNWENWKKFWNDYHFLPIAFHIRDIIRPLENNRDKRHEIFGKLGSGSKVFVSHGYKINEKAIEFRIFGYDVDIIKSKIKENLNRNLKDKLFSTSNDYFADCKITEEKTGEKILEEVR
;
A
#
# COMPACT_ATOMS: atom_id res chain seq x y z
N THR A 1 19.03 0.06 9.48
CA THR A 1 20.00 0.80 8.64
C THR A 1 21.15 1.28 9.51
N ASN A 2 22.11 0.39 9.79
CA ASN A 2 23.38 0.75 10.45
C ASN A 2 24.59 0.51 9.54
N SER A 3 24.37 0.16 8.27
CA SER A 3 25.43 0.15 7.26
C SER A 3 25.75 1.59 6.91
N LYS A 4 26.83 2.11 7.50
CA LYS A 4 27.42 3.40 7.15
C LYS A 4 27.91 3.33 5.70
N CYS A 5 27.06 3.73 4.76
CA CYS A 5 27.45 3.94 3.36
C CYS A 5 28.19 5.28 3.29
N ASP A 6 29.39 5.31 3.89
CA ASP A 6 30.22 6.50 4.03
C ASP A 6 31.39 6.43 3.04
N GLY A 7 31.54 7.46 2.20
CA GLY A 7 32.74 7.70 1.41
C GLY A 7 32.97 6.77 0.21
N LYS A 8 33.59 5.60 0.40
CA LYS A 8 34.05 4.70 -0.69
C LYS A 8 33.24 3.41 -0.84
N ASN A 9 32.32 3.13 0.09
CA ASN A 9 31.51 1.91 0.11
C ASN A 9 30.04 2.25 -0.12
N HIS A 10 29.68 2.54 -1.38
CA HIS A 10 28.30 2.79 -1.77
C HIS A 10 27.66 1.50 -2.30
N CYS A 11 26.41 1.25 -1.94
CA CYS A 11 25.60 0.27 -2.65
C CYS A 11 24.97 0.89 -3.90
N ASP A 12 24.42 0.06 -4.79
CA ASP A 12 23.75 0.48 -6.03
C ASP A 12 22.69 1.57 -5.81
N ALA A 13 21.95 1.49 -4.70
CA ALA A 13 20.97 2.51 -4.34
C ALA A 13 21.63 3.85 -3.98
N CYS A 14 22.74 3.83 -3.23
CA CYS A 14 23.48 5.05 -2.89
C CYS A 14 24.12 5.67 -4.13
N GLU A 15 24.63 4.85 -5.06
CA GLU A 15 25.22 5.33 -6.32
C GLU A 15 24.23 6.14 -7.16
N LEU A 16 22.97 5.68 -7.22
CA LEU A 16 21.91 6.32 -7.99
C LEU A 16 21.19 7.45 -7.24
N PHE A 17 20.66 7.15 -6.04
CA PHE A 17 19.82 8.07 -5.25
C PHE A 17 20.61 9.00 -4.32
N GLY A 18 21.91 8.78 -4.15
CA GLY A 18 22.77 9.51 -3.23
C GLY A 18 22.70 9.01 -1.78
N CYS A 19 23.71 9.38 -1.00
CA CYS A 19 23.79 9.17 0.44
C CYS A 19 24.64 10.27 1.10
N THR A 20 24.88 10.18 2.40
CA THR A 20 25.74 11.14 3.10
C THR A 20 27.14 11.16 2.47
N GLY A 21 27.55 12.32 1.94
CA GLY A 21 28.84 12.47 1.24
C GLY A 21 28.83 12.08 -0.24
N TRP A 22 27.71 11.59 -0.79
CA TRP A 22 27.57 11.24 -2.20
C TRP A 22 26.30 11.83 -2.82
N GLY A 23 26.47 12.74 -3.78
CA GLY A 23 25.34 13.42 -4.43
C GLY A 23 24.62 12.52 -5.44
N ARG A 24 23.28 12.51 -5.38
CA ARG A 24 22.36 11.84 -6.32
C ARG A 24 22.67 12.10 -7.80
N LYS A 25 22.35 11.15 -8.68
CA LYS A 25 22.60 11.28 -10.12
C LYS A 25 21.46 11.90 -10.93
N PHE A 26 20.25 11.99 -10.38
CA PHE A 26 19.12 12.68 -11.02
C PHE A 26 18.33 13.53 -10.02
N ARG A 27 17.59 14.52 -10.53
CA ARG A 27 16.52 15.25 -9.84
C ARG A 27 15.18 14.65 -10.19
N LEU A 28 14.42 14.26 -9.16
CA LEU A 28 13.03 13.87 -9.29
C LEU A 28 12.17 15.12 -9.10
N GLU A 29 11.34 15.40 -10.09
CA GLU A 29 10.29 16.41 -10.05
C GLU A 29 8.95 15.67 -10.19
N VAL A 30 7.98 16.00 -9.33
CA VAL A 30 6.66 15.35 -9.31
C VAL A 30 5.61 16.40 -9.60
N GLU A 31 4.89 16.23 -10.69
CA GLU A 31 3.82 17.14 -11.10
C GLU A 31 2.46 16.56 -10.66
N PHE A 32 1.80 17.25 -9.71
CA PHE A 32 0.45 16.94 -9.25
C PHE A 32 -0.29 18.26 -8.96
N ASN A 33 -1.61 18.26 -9.12
CA ASN A 33 -2.42 19.47 -9.02
C ASN A 33 -3.51 19.42 -7.93
N THR A 34 -3.81 18.24 -7.36
CA THR A 34 -4.99 18.06 -6.49
C THR A 34 -4.67 17.26 -5.22
N THR A 35 -5.35 17.59 -4.13
CA THR A 35 -5.45 16.74 -2.94
C THR A 35 -6.82 16.11 -2.89
N ILE A 36 -6.90 14.81 -2.56
CA ILE A 36 -8.21 14.20 -2.33
C ILE A 36 -8.85 14.82 -1.07
N PRO A 37 -10.18 14.92 -1.00
CA PRO A 37 -10.84 15.41 0.19
C PRO A 37 -10.60 14.45 1.37
N GLU A 38 -10.65 14.94 2.61
CA GLU A 38 -10.36 14.07 3.77
C GLU A 38 -11.60 13.35 4.29
N ALA A 39 -11.46 12.09 4.69
CA ALA A 39 -12.48 11.40 5.48
C ALA A 39 -11.84 10.71 6.69
N TRP A 40 -12.61 10.58 7.75
CA TRP A 40 -12.16 9.91 8.96
C TRP A 40 -12.81 8.54 9.08
N ILE A 41 -12.07 7.58 9.64
CA ILE A 41 -12.55 6.26 10.06
C ILE A 41 -12.17 6.09 11.52
N GLY A 42 -13.16 5.87 12.39
CA GLY A 42 -12.95 5.63 13.81
C GLY A 42 -12.19 4.33 14.09
N THR A 43 -11.66 4.17 15.30
CA THR A 43 -11.19 2.87 15.80
C THR A 43 -12.35 2.09 16.40
N ARG A 44 -12.26 0.75 16.35
CA ARG A 44 -13.28 -0.12 16.95
C ARG A 44 -13.16 -0.21 18.46
N GLU A 45 -11.94 -0.06 18.96
CA GLU A 45 -11.59 -0.10 20.38
C GLU A 45 -11.19 1.28 20.88
N LYS A 46 -11.47 1.52 22.16
CA LYS A 46 -11.01 2.72 22.87
C LYS A 46 -9.55 2.54 23.27
N GLN A 47 -8.76 3.60 23.10
CA GLN A 47 -7.45 3.72 23.71
C GLN A 47 -7.54 4.80 24.79
N ASN A 48 -7.18 4.46 26.04
CA ASN A 48 -7.29 5.36 27.19
C ASN A 48 -8.69 5.99 27.31
N ASN A 49 -9.73 5.15 27.21
CA ASN A 49 -11.16 5.51 27.26
C ASN A 49 -11.63 6.48 26.16
N LYS A 50 -10.86 6.65 25.08
CA LYS A 50 -11.23 7.48 23.93
C LYS A 50 -11.13 6.70 22.62
N TYR A 51 -12.07 6.91 21.72
CA TYR A 51 -11.94 6.46 20.34
C TYR A 51 -10.95 7.34 19.60
N LEU A 52 -10.09 6.72 18.79
CA LEU A 52 -9.21 7.45 17.88
C LEU A 52 -9.84 7.55 16.50
N LYS A 53 -9.36 8.49 15.69
CA LYS A 53 -9.78 8.69 14.30
C LYS A 53 -8.58 8.49 13.39
N ARG A 54 -8.81 7.86 12.24
CA ARG A 54 -7.81 7.55 11.22
C ARG A 54 -8.16 8.29 9.94
N ASN A 55 -7.23 9.09 9.43
CA ASN A 55 -7.48 9.95 8.28
C ASN A 55 -7.26 9.19 6.98
N VAL A 56 -8.19 9.32 6.05
CA VAL A 56 -8.07 8.99 4.63
C VAL A 56 -7.80 10.30 3.90
N SER A 57 -6.56 10.47 3.46
CA SER A 57 -6.04 11.70 2.84
C SER A 57 -4.89 11.33 1.90
N GLY A 58 -4.65 12.13 0.88
CA GLY A 58 -3.64 11.81 -0.14
C GLY A 58 -3.52 12.86 -1.23
N LEU A 59 -2.57 12.62 -2.12
CA LEU A 59 -2.36 13.41 -3.33
C LEU A 59 -2.90 12.63 -4.52
N MET A 60 -3.50 13.34 -5.46
CA MET A 60 -3.94 12.79 -6.74
C MET A 60 -3.76 13.84 -7.84
N ALA A 61 -3.76 13.43 -9.10
CA ALA A 61 -3.81 14.35 -10.22
C ALA A 61 -5.17 14.23 -10.90
N ASP A 62 -5.61 15.30 -11.57
CA ASP A 62 -6.70 15.23 -12.55
C ASP A 62 -6.18 14.48 -13.79
N GLY A 63 -6.03 13.16 -13.67
CA GLY A 63 -5.37 12.29 -14.63
C GLY A 63 -4.08 11.70 -14.07
N THR A 64 -2.98 11.85 -14.79
CA THR A 64 -1.71 11.15 -14.52
C THR A 64 -0.74 12.02 -13.72
N ILE A 65 -0.10 11.46 -12.70
CA ILE A 65 1.02 12.10 -12.02
C ILE A 65 2.30 11.85 -12.84
N VAL A 66 3.01 12.91 -13.21
CA VAL A 66 4.26 12.80 -13.98
C VAL A 66 5.45 12.78 -13.02
N LEU A 67 6.24 11.69 -13.08
CA LEU A 67 7.52 11.57 -12.40
C LEU A 67 8.65 11.90 -13.38
N LYS A 68 9.22 13.09 -13.26
CA LYS A 68 10.29 13.55 -14.15
C LYS A 68 11.66 13.34 -13.51
N PHE A 69 12.47 12.49 -14.15
CA PHE A 69 13.84 12.19 -13.75
C PHE A 69 14.82 12.98 -14.62
N THR A 70 15.32 14.11 -14.11
CA THR A 70 16.29 14.97 -14.81
C THR A 70 17.72 14.58 -14.40
N PRO A 71 18.55 13.99 -15.29
CA PRO A 71 19.93 13.63 -14.95
C PRO A 71 20.76 14.85 -14.54
N LEU A 72 21.56 14.69 -13.49
CA LEU A 72 22.55 15.66 -13.01
C LEU A 72 23.99 15.17 -13.23
N LYS A 73 24.15 13.86 -13.41
CA LYS A 73 25.40 13.14 -13.70
C LYS A 73 25.08 12.02 -14.68
N GLU A 74 26.10 11.37 -15.21
CA GLU A 74 25.93 10.16 -16.00
C GLU A 74 25.26 9.05 -15.18
N ILE A 75 24.17 8.50 -15.74
CA ILE A 75 23.46 7.34 -15.22
C ILE A 75 23.71 6.22 -16.21
N THR A 76 24.33 5.15 -15.72
CA THR A 76 24.70 3.98 -16.52
C THR A 76 23.44 3.21 -16.94
N SER A 77 23.56 2.37 -17.96
CA SER A 77 22.46 1.52 -18.41
C SER A 77 21.92 0.62 -17.29
N ASN A 78 22.80 0.02 -16.48
CA ASN A 78 22.40 -0.81 -15.34
C ASN A 78 21.59 -0.02 -14.30
N GLU A 79 21.97 1.23 -14.01
CA GLU A 79 21.23 2.07 -13.07
C GLU A 79 19.84 2.45 -13.60
N TRP A 80 19.71 2.73 -14.90
CA TRP A 80 18.41 2.94 -15.54
C TRP A 80 17.53 1.68 -15.49
N ILE A 81 18.11 0.51 -15.77
CA ILE A 81 17.41 -0.77 -15.69
C ILE A 81 16.92 -1.00 -14.25
N SER A 82 17.77 -0.80 -13.24
CA SER A 82 17.40 -0.95 -11.84
C SER A 82 16.28 0.00 -11.43
N LEU A 83 16.29 1.26 -11.89
CA LEU A 83 15.21 2.21 -11.62
C LEU A 83 13.89 1.75 -12.26
N ASN A 84 13.91 1.36 -13.54
CA ASN A 84 12.72 0.85 -14.24
C ASN A 84 12.12 -0.38 -13.52
N LYS A 85 12.95 -1.38 -13.19
CA LYS A 85 12.47 -2.57 -12.48
C LYS A 85 11.99 -2.27 -11.07
N THR A 86 12.58 -1.29 -10.39
CA THR A 86 12.05 -0.82 -9.09
C THR A 86 10.64 -0.26 -9.24
N LEU A 87 10.39 0.57 -10.27
CA LEU A 87 9.06 1.12 -10.56
C LEU A 87 8.06 0.02 -10.95
N GLU A 88 8.47 -0.93 -11.78
CA GLU A 88 7.65 -2.09 -12.18
C GLU A 88 7.25 -2.96 -10.97
N ILE A 89 8.17 -3.21 -10.03
CA ILE A 89 7.85 -3.94 -8.80
C ILE A 89 6.88 -3.14 -7.92
N ILE A 90 7.06 -1.83 -7.83
CA ILE A 90 6.17 -0.95 -7.06
C ILE A 90 4.75 -0.98 -7.64
N GLU A 91 4.60 -0.84 -8.95
CA GLU A 91 3.31 -0.91 -9.64
C GLU A 91 2.61 -2.25 -9.41
N ASN A 92 3.34 -3.36 -9.60
CA ASN A 92 2.72 -4.69 -9.57
C ASN A 92 2.45 -5.19 -8.15
N CYS A 93 3.37 -4.92 -7.23
CA CYS A 93 3.43 -5.61 -5.95
C CYS A 93 3.55 -4.67 -4.73
N GLY A 94 3.71 -3.36 -4.94
CA GLY A 94 4.05 -2.42 -3.88
C GLY A 94 3.17 -1.18 -3.85
N ALA A 95 3.77 -0.10 -3.37
CA ALA A 95 3.18 1.23 -3.33
C ALA A 95 4.29 2.31 -3.25
N LEU A 96 3.95 3.53 -3.66
CA LEU A 96 4.83 4.69 -3.70
C LEU A 96 4.29 5.84 -2.84
N GLY A 97 5.18 6.53 -2.14
CA GLY A 97 4.88 7.78 -1.44
C GLY A 97 4.58 7.62 0.05
N ALA A 98 3.89 8.61 0.61
CA ALA A 98 3.63 8.71 2.05
C ALA A 98 2.38 7.95 2.47
N LYS A 99 2.32 7.58 3.77
CA LYS A 99 1.15 6.95 4.41
C LYS A 99 0.69 5.64 3.74
N ILE A 100 1.62 4.86 3.17
CA ILE A 100 1.33 3.52 2.60
C ILE A 100 0.65 2.61 3.65
N SER A 101 1.04 2.71 4.92
CA SER A 101 0.39 1.97 6.02
C SER A 101 -1.08 2.31 6.27
N GLN A 102 -1.58 3.40 5.66
CA GLN A 102 -2.97 3.85 5.73
C GLN A 102 -3.80 3.49 4.49
N GLY A 103 -3.21 2.91 3.44
CA GLY A 103 -3.94 2.55 2.22
C GLY A 103 -3.42 3.15 0.92
N ASN A 104 -2.51 4.13 1.02
CA ASN A 104 -2.11 4.98 -0.09
C ASN A 104 -1.00 4.37 -0.97
N GLY A 105 -0.86 4.94 -2.17
CA GLY A 105 0.34 4.81 -2.99
C GLY A 105 0.31 3.67 -4.00
N VAL A 106 -0.84 3.00 -4.21
CA VAL A 106 -0.97 2.11 -5.36
C VAL A 106 -0.94 2.97 -6.61
N ILE A 107 -0.15 2.54 -7.60
CA ILE A 107 0.05 3.26 -8.86
C ILE A 107 -0.17 2.30 -10.03
N GLU A 108 -0.42 2.89 -11.19
CA GLU A 108 -0.38 2.25 -12.51
C GLU A 108 0.52 3.11 -13.39
N ILE A 109 1.45 2.48 -14.11
CA ILE A 109 2.37 3.15 -15.03
C ILE A 109 1.72 3.14 -16.42
N VAL A 110 1.07 4.25 -16.74
CA VAL A 110 0.39 4.41 -18.04
C VAL A 110 1.36 4.68 -19.20
N GLU A 111 2.49 5.33 -18.92
CA GLU A 111 3.52 5.66 -19.90
C GLU A 111 4.89 5.67 -19.22
N ASN A 112 5.88 5.08 -19.89
CA ASN A 112 7.26 5.07 -19.42
C ASN A 112 8.23 5.40 -20.57
N ASN A 113 8.90 6.55 -20.43
CA ASN A 113 9.89 7.07 -21.38
C ASN A 113 11.32 7.03 -20.82
N LEU A 114 11.55 6.31 -19.72
CA LEU A 114 12.90 6.13 -19.19
C LEU A 114 13.74 5.25 -20.14
N PRO A 115 15.05 5.53 -20.27
CA PRO A 115 15.95 4.66 -21.03
C PRO A 115 15.95 3.22 -20.49
N HIS A 116 16.23 2.25 -21.37
CA HIS A 116 16.44 0.84 -21.01
C HIS A 116 15.24 0.16 -20.28
N LYS A 117 14.00 0.63 -20.49
CA LYS A 117 12.80 0.11 -19.80
C LYS A 117 12.49 -1.37 -20.05
N ASP A 118 12.80 -1.86 -21.26
CA ASP A 118 12.50 -3.23 -21.69
C ASP A 118 13.64 -4.21 -21.36
N GLU A 119 14.76 -3.71 -20.83
CA GLU A 119 15.90 -4.54 -20.46
C GLU A 119 15.74 -5.15 -19.05
N LYS A 120 16.42 -6.27 -18.83
CA LYS A 120 16.32 -7.08 -17.61
C LYS A 120 17.55 -6.90 -16.70
N ILE A 121 17.38 -7.13 -15.40
CA ILE A 121 18.49 -7.09 -14.45
C ILE A 121 19.36 -8.33 -14.62
N LYS A 122 20.61 -8.14 -15.01
CA LYS A 122 21.58 -9.24 -15.18
C LYS A 122 22.06 -9.80 -13.84
N GLU A 123 22.33 -8.93 -12.88
CA GLU A 123 22.87 -9.30 -11.57
C GLU A 123 22.21 -8.46 -10.48
N PHE A 124 21.89 -9.11 -9.34
CA PHE A 124 21.47 -8.41 -8.14
C PHE A 124 22.63 -8.33 -7.16
N GLY A 125 22.74 -7.22 -6.43
CA GLY A 125 23.67 -7.11 -5.30
C GLY A 125 23.45 -8.22 -4.27
N ASN A 126 24.54 -8.89 -3.87
CA ASN A 126 24.52 -9.92 -2.83
C ASN A 126 24.65 -9.28 -1.44
N SER A 127 23.51 -9.02 -0.79
CA SER A 127 23.46 -8.71 0.65
C SER A 127 22.93 -9.92 1.42
N ASN A 128 23.81 -10.53 2.23
CA ASN A 128 23.44 -11.58 3.19
C ASN A 128 22.98 -11.01 4.55
N ASP A 129 22.73 -9.70 4.66
CA ASP A 129 22.28 -9.11 5.92
C ASP A 129 20.80 -9.43 6.16
N ASN A 130 20.58 -10.44 6.99
CA ASN A 130 19.25 -10.87 7.42
C ASN A 130 18.48 -9.83 8.26
N LYS A 131 19.11 -8.73 8.68
CA LYS A 131 18.49 -7.67 9.49
C LYS A 131 17.84 -6.56 8.68
N LEU A 132 18.09 -6.49 7.37
CA LEU A 132 17.49 -5.50 6.48
C LEU A 132 16.33 -6.11 5.70
N PRO A 133 15.32 -5.30 5.30
CA PRO A 133 14.28 -5.75 4.38
C PRO A 133 14.91 -6.36 3.13
N ASN A 134 14.49 -7.57 2.80
CA ASN A 134 15.02 -8.33 1.68
C ASN A 134 13.85 -8.73 0.79
N LEU A 135 13.95 -8.44 -0.51
CA LEU A 135 12.88 -8.76 -1.45
C LEU A 135 12.59 -10.26 -1.49
N LYS A 136 13.56 -11.15 -1.23
CA LYS A 136 13.31 -12.61 -1.09
C LYS A 136 12.29 -12.92 0.01
N LYS A 137 12.29 -12.16 1.09
CA LYS A 137 11.36 -12.33 2.23
C LYS A 137 10.07 -11.52 2.08
N PHE A 138 9.84 -10.98 0.88
CA PHE A 138 8.64 -10.23 0.55
C PHE A 138 7.50 -11.19 0.22
N PHE A 139 6.27 -10.75 0.50
CA PHE A 139 5.07 -11.41 0.03
C PHE A 139 4.09 -10.39 -0.52
N PHE A 140 3.26 -10.86 -1.44
CA PHE A 140 2.21 -10.09 -2.07
C PHE A 140 0.97 -10.95 -2.26
N CYS A 141 -0.18 -10.40 -1.88
CA CYS A 141 -1.50 -10.96 -2.15
C CYS A 141 -2.43 -9.87 -2.68
N LYS A 142 -3.14 -10.17 -3.76
CA LYS A 142 -4.16 -9.33 -4.38
C LYS A 142 -5.52 -9.99 -4.23
N PHE A 143 -6.50 -9.21 -3.81
CA PHE A 143 -7.85 -9.67 -3.50
C PHE A 143 -8.85 -8.94 -4.36
N HIS A 144 -9.79 -9.68 -4.96
CA HIS A 144 -11.03 -9.14 -5.51
C HIS A 144 -12.15 -9.32 -4.49
N VAL A 145 -12.92 -8.25 -4.27
CA VAL A 145 -14.15 -8.27 -3.50
C VAL A 145 -15.29 -7.88 -4.41
N GLU A 146 -16.32 -8.71 -4.44
CA GLU A 146 -17.56 -8.45 -5.18
C GLU A 146 -18.71 -8.18 -4.21
N PHE A 147 -19.54 -7.20 -4.56
CA PHE A 147 -20.69 -6.77 -3.81
C PHE A 147 -21.98 -7.17 -4.56
N LYS A 148 -23.05 -7.43 -3.80
CA LYS A 148 -24.36 -7.78 -4.39
C LYS A 148 -25.03 -6.60 -5.10
N GLU A 149 -24.66 -5.39 -4.70
CA GLU A 149 -25.20 -4.13 -5.21
C GLU A 149 -24.07 -3.20 -5.66
N ASP A 150 -24.44 -2.17 -6.43
CA ASP A 150 -23.51 -1.13 -6.81
C ASP A 150 -22.95 -0.42 -5.58
N ILE A 151 -21.65 -0.24 -5.54
CA ILE A 151 -20.94 0.38 -4.42
C ILE A 151 -21.43 1.82 -4.20
N SER A 152 -21.78 2.53 -5.28
CA SER A 152 -22.44 3.84 -5.21
C SER A 152 -23.72 3.80 -4.38
N ASP A 153 -24.54 2.75 -4.51
CA ASP A 153 -25.78 2.60 -3.75
C ASP A 153 -25.51 2.16 -2.32
N LEU A 154 -24.51 1.32 -2.08
CA LEU A 154 -24.05 0.98 -0.73
C LEU A 154 -23.56 2.23 0.03
N ILE A 155 -22.82 3.13 -0.64
CA ILE A 155 -22.39 4.41 -0.07
C ILE A 155 -23.62 5.30 0.24
N LYS A 156 -24.59 5.41 -0.69
CA LYS A 156 -25.83 6.17 -0.45
C LYS A 156 -26.63 5.62 0.73
N LYS A 157 -26.69 4.29 0.87
CA LYS A 157 -27.34 3.58 1.99
C LYS A 157 -26.55 3.67 3.30
N LYS A 158 -25.32 4.21 3.28
CA LYS A 158 -24.46 4.41 4.46
C LYS A 158 -24.15 3.11 5.21
N VAL A 159 -23.96 2.00 4.47
CA VAL A 159 -23.85 0.66 5.08
C VAL A 159 -22.42 0.28 5.48
N PHE A 160 -21.41 0.99 4.99
CA PHE A 160 -20.02 0.74 5.39
C PHE A 160 -19.80 1.17 6.85
N TRP A 161 -19.01 0.39 7.57
CA TRP A 161 -18.63 0.74 8.92
C TRP A 161 -17.72 1.97 8.93
N THR A 162 -18.00 2.97 9.76
CA THR A 162 -17.15 4.17 9.88
C THR A 162 -16.67 4.39 11.30
N HIS A 163 -17.49 4.10 12.32
CA HIS A 163 -17.17 4.27 13.73
C HIS A 163 -18.02 3.36 14.63
N SER A 164 -17.63 3.24 15.90
CA SER A 164 -18.43 2.57 16.92
C SER A 164 -19.66 3.41 17.30
N LEU A 165 -20.80 2.77 17.56
CA LEU A 165 -22.08 3.43 17.85
C LEU A 165 -22.03 4.38 19.07
N ASP A 166 -21.15 4.09 20.04
CA ASP A 166 -20.95 4.90 21.23
C ASP A 166 -19.88 6.01 21.06
N HIS A 167 -19.36 6.22 19.84
CA HIS A 167 -18.52 7.37 19.49
C HIS A 167 -19.39 8.54 19.02
N THR A 168 -20.12 9.15 19.95
CA THR A 168 -21.16 10.17 19.68
C THR A 168 -20.66 11.41 18.94
N ASP A 169 -19.39 11.76 19.10
CA ASP A 169 -18.78 12.98 18.50
C ASP A 169 -18.12 12.68 17.13
N PHE A 170 -18.42 11.54 16.53
CA PHE A 170 -17.95 11.19 15.20
C PHE A 170 -18.90 11.74 14.13
N GLN A 171 -18.34 12.42 13.14
CA GLN A 171 -19.09 12.93 12.00
C GLN A 171 -18.67 12.14 10.76
N ASP A 172 -19.61 11.41 10.19
CA ASP A 172 -19.39 10.71 8.94
C ASP A 172 -19.32 11.70 7.78
N ASN A 173 -18.37 11.48 6.89
CA ASN A 173 -18.22 12.30 5.68
C ASN A 173 -18.63 11.51 4.43
N TRP A 174 -19.91 11.12 4.36
CA TRP A 174 -20.45 10.30 3.26
C TRP A 174 -20.36 10.99 1.89
N GLU A 175 -20.34 12.33 1.84
CA GLU A 175 -20.09 13.05 0.59
C GLU A 175 -18.66 12.82 0.09
N ASN A 176 -17.67 12.81 0.98
CA ASN A 176 -16.30 12.48 0.58
C ASN A 176 -16.14 11.01 0.20
N TRP A 177 -16.88 10.09 0.81
CA TRP A 177 -16.94 8.70 0.34
C TRP A 177 -17.48 8.58 -1.09
N LYS A 178 -18.53 9.34 -1.44
CA LYS A 178 -19.04 9.39 -2.82
C LYS A 178 -17.96 9.92 -3.78
N LYS A 179 -17.25 10.99 -3.40
CA LYS A 179 -16.14 11.54 -4.20
C LYS A 179 -15.01 10.53 -4.39
N PHE A 180 -14.61 9.82 -3.32
CA PHE A 180 -13.60 8.77 -3.42
C PHE A 180 -13.96 7.70 -4.45
N TRP A 181 -15.22 7.27 -4.47
CA TRP A 181 -15.67 6.26 -5.40
C TRP A 181 -15.83 6.77 -6.83
N ASN A 182 -16.53 7.90 -6.99
CA ASN A 182 -16.92 8.41 -8.30
C ASN A 182 -15.78 9.13 -9.01
N ASP A 183 -15.02 9.94 -8.27
CA ASP A 183 -14.05 10.88 -8.85
C ASP A 183 -12.62 10.31 -8.76
N TYR A 184 -12.34 9.54 -7.71
CA TYR A 184 -11.00 9.02 -7.43
C TYR A 184 -10.88 7.49 -7.52
N HIS A 185 -11.97 6.80 -7.87
CA HIS A 185 -12.02 5.38 -8.17
C HIS A 185 -11.47 4.45 -7.07
N PHE A 186 -11.70 4.79 -5.80
CA PHE A 186 -11.38 3.90 -4.68
C PHE A 186 -12.40 3.95 -3.55
N LEU A 187 -12.43 2.88 -2.76
CA LEU A 187 -13.22 2.72 -1.56
C LEU A 187 -12.28 2.66 -0.33
N PRO A 188 -12.51 3.50 0.70
CA PRO A 188 -11.56 3.69 1.80
C PRO A 188 -11.58 2.56 2.86
N ILE A 189 -11.24 1.33 2.45
CA ILE A 189 -11.38 0.13 3.29
C ILE A 189 -10.11 -0.39 3.95
N ALA A 190 -8.95 0.23 3.69
CA ALA A 190 -7.66 -0.23 4.21
C ALA A 190 -7.67 -0.41 5.73
N PHE A 191 -8.33 0.49 6.47
CA PHE A 191 -8.44 0.39 7.92
C PHE A 191 -9.30 -0.79 8.38
N HIS A 192 -10.36 -1.14 7.64
CA HIS A 192 -11.20 -2.31 7.93
C HIS A 192 -10.40 -3.59 7.73
N ILE A 193 -9.67 -3.69 6.63
CA ILE A 193 -8.78 -4.82 6.34
C ILE A 193 -7.68 -4.93 7.41
N ARG A 194 -7.09 -3.80 7.83
CA ARG A 194 -6.12 -3.78 8.93
C ARG A 194 -6.72 -4.24 10.26
N ASP A 195 -7.96 -3.89 10.56
CA ASP A 195 -8.67 -4.33 11.77
C ASP A 195 -8.95 -5.84 11.76
N ILE A 196 -8.97 -6.49 10.59
CA ILE A 196 -9.09 -7.95 10.44
C ILE A 196 -7.75 -8.64 10.71
N ILE A 197 -6.68 -8.16 10.09
CA ILE A 197 -5.40 -8.89 10.09
C ILE A 197 -4.53 -8.58 11.32
N ARG A 198 -4.68 -7.40 11.92
CA ARG A 198 -3.86 -6.97 13.06
C ARG A 198 -4.05 -7.85 14.31
N PRO A 199 -5.27 -8.33 14.65
CA PRO A 199 -5.49 -9.29 15.74
C PRO A 199 -4.94 -10.71 15.50
N LEU A 200 -4.44 -11.03 14.30
CA LEU A 200 -3.83 -12.35 14.03
C LEU A 200 -2.55 -12.59 14.84
N GLU A 201 -1.95 -11.53 15.36
CA GLU A 201 -0.85 -11.56 16.31
C GLU A 201 -1.30 -11.05 17.69
N ASN A 202 -1.42 -11.98 18.63
CA ASN A 202 -1.87 -11.71 20.00
C ASN A 202 -0.81 -10.94 20.80
N ASN A 203 0.48 -11.19 20.56
CA ASN A 203 1.56 -10.51 21.25
C ASN A 203 1.64 -9.05 20.81
N ARG A 204 1.50 -8.14 21.77
CA ARG A 204 1.45 -6.69 21.50
C ARG A 204 2.72 -6.16 20.83
N ASP A 205 3.89 -6.63 21.25
CA ASP A 205 5.17 -6.12 20.75
C ASP A 205 5.44 -6.61 19.33
N LYS A 206 5.20 -7.91 19.06
CA LYS A 206 5.26 -8.46 17.70
C LYS A 206 4.25 -7.78 16.78
N ARG A 207 3.03 -7.54 17.26
CA ARG A 207 2.00 -6.82 16.49
C ARG A 207 2.43 -5.40 16.15
N HIS A 208 3.10 -4.69 17.08
CA HIS A 208 3.66 -3.36 16.81
C HIS A 208 4.84 -3.40 15.85
N GLU A 209 5.68 -4.43 15.91
CA GLU A 209 6.77 -4.63 14.97
C GLU A 209 6.25 -4.85 13.54
N ILE A 210 5.19 -5.64 13.40
CA ILE A 210 4.64 -6.06 12.10
C ILE A 210 3.75 -4.97 11.48
N PHE A 211 2.80 -4.44 12.26
CA PHE A 211 1.78 -3.51 11.78
C PHE A 211 2.06 -2.06 12.17
N GLY A 212 3.21 -1.79 12.80
CA GLY A 212 3.57 -0.48 13.29
C GLY A 212 2.80 -0.02 14.52
N LYS A 213 3.27 1.10 15.05
CA LYS A 213 2.68 1.93 16.12
C LYS A 213 3.01 3.40 15.84
N LEU A 214 2.45 4.31 16.61
CA LEU A 214 2.81 5.73 16.50
C LEU A 214 4.33 5.90 16.62
N GLY A 215 4.95 6.58 15.65
CA GLY A 215 6.40 6.79 15.57
C GLY A 215 7.22 5.61 15.03
N SER A 216 6.59 4.51 14.61
CA SER A 216 7.27 3.34 14.06
C SER A 216 6.62 2.87 12.76
N GLY A 217 7.44 2.49 11.78
CA GLY A 217 6.98 1.94 10.51
C GLY A 217 6.24 0.60 10.63
N SER A 218 5.52 0.23 9.58
CA SER A 218 4.86 -1.07 9.41
C SER A 218 5.73 -1.95 8.51
N LYS A 219 5.74 -3.26 8.74
CA LYS A 219 6.31 -4.26 7.81
C LYS A 219 5.26 -4.81 6.85
N VAL A 220 3.98 -4.80 7.28
CA VAL A 220 2.83 -5.23 6.48
C VAL A 220 1.94 -4.04 6.13
N PHE A 221 1.64 -3.92 4.85
CA PHE A 221 0.87 -2.85 4.25
C PHE A 221 -0.41 -3.40 3.64
N VAL A 222 -1.40 -2.52 3.56
CA VAL A 222 -2.73 -2.83 3.06
C VAL A 222 -3.17 -1.62 2.29
N SER A 223 -3.60 -1.81 1.05
CA SER A 223 -4.11 -0.73 0.21
C SER A 223 -5.60 -0.45 0.48
N HIS A 224 -6.09 0.70 0.00
CA HIS A 224 -7.53 0.87 -0.22
C HIS A 224 -8.04 -0.07 -1.32
N GLY A 225 -9.37 -0.15 -1.47
CA GLY A 225 -9.99 -0.94 -2.51
C GLY A 225 -10.19 -0.12 -3.78
N TYR A 226 -9.45 -0.39 -4.84
CA TYR A 226 -9.51 0.34 -6.10
C TYR A 226 -10.59 -0.26 -7.00
N LYS A 227 -11.30 0.60 -7.71
CA LYS A 227 -12.45 0.23 -8.54
C LYS A 227 -12.03 -0.65 -9.71
N ILE A 228 -12.71 -1.79 -9.87
CA ILE A 228 -12.65 -2.61 -11.08
C ILE A 228 -13.89 -2.33 -11.94
N ASN A 229 -15.05 -2.31 -11.30
CA ASN A 229 -16.35 -1.97 -11.88
C ASN A 229 -17.28 -1.47 -10.77
N GLU A 230 -18.56 -1.20 -11.07
CA GLU A 230 -19.51 -0.66 -10.09
C GLU A 230 -19.78 -1.54 -8.88
N LYS A 231 -19.51 -2.85 -8.96
CA LYS A 231 -19.78 -3.86 -7.93
C LYS A 231 -18.54 -4.57 -7.42
N ALA A 232 -17.34 -4.19 -7.87
CA ALA A 232 -16.13 -4.89 -7.52
C ALA A 232 -14.95 -3.96 -7.29
N ILE A 233 -14.14 -4.31 -6.30
CA ILE A 233 -12.89 -3.63 -5.97
C ILE A 233 -11.73 -4.63 -5.85
N GLU A 234 -10.52 -4.12 -6.09
CA GLU A 234 -9.27 -4.81 -5.83
C GLU A 234 -8.58 -4.15 -4.64
N PHE A 235 -8.06 -4.93 -3.69
CA PHE A 235 -7.09 -4.43 -2.72
C PHE A 235 -5.90 -5.39 -2.59
N ARG A 236 -4.80 -4.86 -2.06
CA ARG A 236 -3.52 -5.59 -1.96
C ARG A 236 -3.05 -5.62 -0.51
N ILE A 237 -2.45 -6.73 -0.12
CA ILE A 237 -1.71 -6.88 1.13
C ILE A 237 -0.30 -7.34 0.78
N PHE A 238 0.69 -6.62 1.29
CA PHE A 238 2.08 -6.89 0.96
C PHE A 238 3.01 -6.48 2.10
N GLY A 239 4.23 -7.02 2.11
CA GLY A 239 5.16 -6.73 3.19
C GLY A 239 6.32 -7.71 3.29
N TYR A 240 7.02 -7.66 4.42
CA TYR A 240 8.22 -8.46 4.68
C TYR A 240 8.10 -9.28 5.95
N ASP A 241 8.80 -10.42 5.99
CA ASP A 241 9.17 -11.16 7.22
C ASP A 241 8.00 -11.63 8.11
N VAL A 242 6.93 -12.20 7.54
CA VAL A 242 5.73 -12.62 8.31
C VAL A 242 5.08 -13.93 7.84
N ASP A 243 5.86 -15.00 7.70
CA ASP A 243 5.37 -16.31 7.24
C ASP A 243 4.19 -16.85 8.08
N ILE A 244 4.24 -16.67 9.41
CA ILE A 244 3.19 -17.13 10.34
C ILE A 244 1.85 -16.42 10.11
N ILE A 245 1.89 -15.15 9.70
CA ILE A 245 0.67 -14.35 9.50
C ILE A 245 0.14 -14.52 8.08
N LYS A 246 1.03 -14.75 7.09
CA LYS A 246 0.67 -14.92 5.69
C LYS A 246 -0.43 -15.97 5.48
N SER A 247 -0.28 -17.17 6.04
CA SER A 247 -1.28 -18.25 5.92
C SER A 247 -2.61 -17.88 6.59
N LYS A 248 -2.57 -17.18 7.73
CA LYS A 248 -3.76 -16.77 8.49
C LYS A 248 -4.55 -15.65 7.82
N ILE A 249 -3.90 -14.76 7.08
CA ILE A 249 -4.56 -13.63 6.40
C ILE A 249 -5.69 -14.13 5.50
N LYS A 250 -5.42 -15.14 4.67
CA LYS A 250 -6.39 -15.67 3.71
C LYS A 250 -7.64 -16.21 4.39
N GLU A 251 -7.46 -17.10 5.35
CA GLU A 251 -8.59 -17.72 6.06
C GLU A 251 -9.40 -16.68 6.84
N ASN A 252 -8.72 -15.71 7.45
CA ASN A 252 -9.39 -14.74 8.30
C ASN A 252 -10.16 -13.68 7.51
N LEU A 253 -9.64 -13.24 6.36
CA LEU A 253 -10.34 -12.30 5.49
C LEU A 253 -11.66 -12.89 4.99
N ASN A 254 -11.66 -14.11 4.45
CA ASN A 254 -12.89 -14.72 3.95
C ASN A 254 -13.95 -14.89 5.04
N ARG A 255 -13.55 -15.13 6.30
CA ARG A 255 -14.48 -15.29 7.43
C ARG A 255 -14.99 -13.97 7.99
N ASN A 256 -14.14 -12.93 8.08
CA ASN A 256 -14.43 -11.74 8.88
C ASN A 256 -14.60 -10.45 8.07
N LEU A 257 -14.34 -10.47 6.76
CA LEU A 257 -14.38 -9.26 5.93
C LEU A 257 -15.75 -8.59 5.98
N LYS A 258 -16.82 -9.36 5.81
CA LYS A 258 -18.20 -8.86 5.92
C LYS A 258 -18.44 -8.10 7.24
N ASP A 259 -18.11 -8.74 8.36
CA ASP A 259 -18.41 -8.21 9.70
C ASP A 259 -17.61 -6.96 10.04
N LYS A 260 -16.42 -6.81 9.45
CA LYS A 260 -15.64 -5.59 9.61
C LYS A 260 -16.04 -4.53 8.59
N LEU A 261 -16.44 -4.89 7.39
CA LEU A 261 -16.69 -3.93 6.32
C LEU A 261 -17.99 -3.14 6.52
N PHE A 262 -19.05 -3.77 7.04
CA PHE A 262 -20.38 -3.16 7.16
C PHE A 262 -20.77 -2.83 8.60
N SER A 263 -21.65 -1.83 8.75
CA SER A 263 -22.27 -1.44 10.02
C SER A 263 -23.54 -2.23 10.34
N THR A 264 -24.11 -2.92 9.35
CA THR A 264 -25.38 -3.65 9.45
C THR A 264 -25.18 -5.16 9.36
N SER A 265 -26.13 -5.93 9.89
CA SER A 265 -26.19 -7.40 9.70
C SER A 265 -26.57 -7.83 8.28
N ASN A 266 -27.06 -6.90 7.44
CA ASN A 266 -27.43 -7.17 6.07
C ASN A 266 -26.24 -7.65 5.23
N ASP A 267 -26.51 -8.62 4.36
CA ASP A 267 -25.48 -9.28 3.58
C ASP A 267 -25.31 -8.66 2.20
N TYR A 268 -24.55 -7.56 2.11
CA TYR A 268 -24.19 -6.90 0.85
C TYR A 268 -22.94 -7.49 0.19
N PHE A 269 -22.28 -8.43 0.86
CA PHE A 269 -21.06 -9.08 0.41
C PHE A 269 -21.39 -10.27 -0.49
N ALA A 270 -20.87 -10.30 -1.72
CA ALA A 270 -21.06 -11.44 -2.60
C ALA A 270 -19.91 -12.44 -2.45
N ASP A 271 -18.67 -11.98 -2.61
CA ASP A 271 -17.51 -12.85 -2.63
C ASP A 271 -16.19 -12.11 -2.33
N CYS A 272 -15.18 -12.85 -1.88
CA CYS A 272 -13.79 -12.38 -1.81
C CYS A 272 -12.84 -13.50 -2.23
N LYS A 273 -12.04 -13.23 -3.25
CA LYS A 273 -11.09 -14.18 -3.81
C LYS A 273 -9.71 -13.57 -3.89
N ILE A 274 -8.70 -14.39 -3.63
CA ILE A 274 -7.32 -14.05 -4.00
C ILE A 274 -7.18 -14.26 -5.50
N THR A 275 -6.83 -13.22 -6.22
CA THR A 275 -6.61 -13.26 -7.67
C THR A 275 -5.14 -13.41 -8.02
N GLU A 276 -4.24 -12.98 -7.14
CA GLU A 276 -2.80 -13.09 -7.34
C GLU A 276 -2.07 -13.29 -6.02
N GLU A 277 -1.08 -14.17 -6.03
CA GLU A 277 -0.15 -14.37 -4.92
C GLU A 277 1.27 -14.49 -5.47
N LYS A 278 2.20 -13.72 -4.92
CA LYS A 278 3.61 -13.74 -5.30
C LYS A 278 4.50 -13.80 -4.06
N THR A 279 5.54 -14.63 -4.16
CA THR A 279 6.66 -14.59 -3.22
C THR A 279 7.73 -13.63 -3.74
N GLY A 280 8.60 -13.21 -2.85
CA GLY A 280 9.78 -12.43 -3.16
C GLY A 280 10.65 -13.05 -4.23
N GLU A 281 10.88 -14.36 -4.15
CA GLU A 281 11.65 -15.11 -5.13
C GLU A 281 11.03 -15.04 -6.53
N LYS A 282 9.71 -15.23 -6.62
CA LYS A 282 8.99 -15.15 -7.90
C LYS A 282 9.08 -13.75 -8.52
N ILE A 283 8.97 -12.70 -7.70
CA ILE A 283 9.14 -11.32 -8.18
C ILE A 283 10.56 -11.09 -8.72
N LEU A 284 11.58 -11.62 -8.03
CA LEU A 284 12.97 -11.53 -8.48
C LEU A 284 13.23 -12.30 -9.78
N GLU A 285 12.52 -13.40 -10.02
CA GLU A 285 12.58 -14.16 -11.28
C GLU A 285 11.92 -13.40 -12.44
N GLU A 286 10.81 -12.69 -12.19
CA GLU A 286 10.09 -11.93 -13.22
C GLU A 286 10.90 -10.74 -13.77
N VAL A 287 11.70 -10.09 -12.92
CA VAL A 287 12.50 -8.89 -13.31
C VAL A 287 13.92 -9.21 -13.80
N ARG A 288 14.33 -10.48 -13.71
CA ARG A 288 15.55 -11.04 -14.33
C ARG A 288 15.35 -11.38 -15.79
#